data_AF-A0A8W8ICV5-F1
#
_entry.id   AF-A0A8W8ICV5-F1
#
_cell.length_a   1.000
_cell.length_b   1.000
_cell.length_c   1.000
_cell.angle_alpha   90.00
_cell.angle_beta   90.00
_cell.angle_gamma   90.00
#
_symmetry.space_group_name_H-M   'P 1'
#
loop_
_entity.id
_entity.type
_entity.pdbx_description
1 polymer ?
#
loop_
_entity_poly.entity_id
_entity_poly.type
_entity_poly.pdbx_seq_one_letter_code
_entity_poly.pdbx_strand_id
1 'polypeptide(L)'
;EPLKVLVTGAAGQIAYSLLYSVARGDVFGKDQPIILVLLDIAPMMEVLNGVVMELTDCSLPLLQQVIPSCDEMEAFKDVDVAMLVGAMPRREGMERKDLLAANVKIFKSQGQAIVDHVHDWWFGVPEGSMVSMAVPSDGSYGIEEGLVYSFPVRTKPDHTYEIIKDLPIDDFSREKMDITMKELVDEKNMAMSACQD
;
A
#
# COMPACT_ATOMS: atom_id res chain seq x y z
N GLU A 1 21.05 4.03 -8.07
CA GLU A 1 20.77 2.58 -8.27
C GLU A 1 19.30 2.43 -8.62
N PRO A 2 18.87 1.37 -9.33
CA PRO A 2 17.46 1.18 -9.64
C PRO A 2 16.67 0.85 -8.37
N LEU A 3 15.47 1.44 -8.24
CA LEU A 3 14.55 1.17 -7.15
C LEU A 3 13.74 -0.09 -7.48
N LYS A 4 13.74 -1.08 -6.58
CA LYS A 4 13.01 -2.33 -6.74
C LYS A 4 11.62 -2.21 -6.12
N VAL A 5 10.62 -2.09 -6.99
CA VAL A 5 9.22 -1.83 -6.62
C VAL A 5 8.38 -3.07 -6.85
N LEU A 6 7.85 -3.62 -5.76
CA LEU A 6 6.90 -4.73 -5.79
C LEU A 6 5.47 -4.20 -5.96
N VAL A 7 4.68 -4.85 -6.81
CA VAL A 7 3.23 -4.61 -6.95
C VAL A 7 2.49 -5.94 -6.83
N THR A 8 1.58 -6.06 -5.86
CA THR A 8 0.75 -7.27 -5.68
C THR A 8 -0.57 -7.17 -6.44
N GLY A 9 -1.16 -8.30 -6.85
CA GLY A 9 -2.34 -8.30 -7.72
C GLY A 9 -2.04 -7.65 -9.08
N ALA A 10 -0.82 -7.84 -9.58
CA ALA A 10 -0.28 -7.13 -10.73
C ALA A 10 -0.98 -7.46 -12.06
N ALA A 11 -1.68 -8.59 -12.16
CA ALA A 11 -2.54 -8.92 -13.30
C ALA A 11 -3.93 -8.24 -13.23
N GLY A 12 -4.23 -7.55 -12.13
CA GLY A 12 -5.48 -6.83 -11.93
C GLY A 12 -5.55 -5.50 -12.69
N GLN A 13 -6.77 -5.04 -12.96
CA GLN A 13 -7.04 -3.81 -13.72
C GLN A 13 -6.47 -2.54 -13.05
N ILE A 14 -6.52 -2.45 -11.71
CA ILE A 14 -5.97 -1.30 -10.98
C ILE A 14 -4.45 -1.27 -11.15
N ALA A 15 -3.80 -2.41 -10.89
CA ALA A 15 -2.35 -2.52 -11.01
C ALA A 15 -1.89 -2.25 -12.44
N TYR A 16 -2.59 -2.75 -13.45
CA TYR A 16 -2.26 -2.50 -14.85
C TYR A 16 -2.09 -0.99 -15.17
N SER A 17 -3.01 -0.13 -14.71
CA SER A 17 -2.88 1.33 -14.90
C SER A 17 -1.73 1.97 -14.10
N LEU A 18 -1.46 1.43 -12.92
CA LEU A 18 -0.41 1.90 -12.01
C LEU A 18 0.99 1.56 -12.55
N LEU A 19 1.18 0.36 -13.09
CA LEU A 19 2.49 -0.14 -13.55
C LEU A 19 3.12 0.78 -14.59
N TYR A 20 2.33 1.29 -15.54
CA TYR A 20 2.80 2.25 -16.53
C TYR A 20 3.22 3.58 -15.91
N SER A 21 2.45 4.07 -14.93
CA SER A 21 2.74 5.33 -14.25
C SER A 21 4.04 5.24 -13.43
N VAL A 22 4.25 4.11 -12.77
CA VAL A 22 5.49 3.80 -12.04
C VAL A 22 6.67 3.71 -13.02
N ALA A 23 6.55 2.88 -14.06
CA ALA A 23 7.63 2.65 -15.02
C ALA A 23 7.99 3.89 -15.86
N ARG A 24 7.07 4.85 -16.01
CA ARG A 24 7.31 6.16 -16.65
C ARG A 24 7.94 7.20 -15.70
N GLY A 25 8.11 6.87 -14.42
CA GLY A 25 8.67 7.76 -13.42
C GLY A 25 7.71 8.85 -12.95
N ASP A 26 6.40 8.66 -13.06
CA ASP A 26 5.43 9.61 -12.49
C ASP A 26 5.35 9.50 -10.96
N VAL A 27 5.68 8.32 -10.43
CA VAL A 27 5.58 8.01 -9.00
C VAL A 27 6.89 8.27 -8.26
N PHE A 28 8.03 7.89 -8.85
CA PHE A 28 9.36 7.97 -8.23
C PHE A 28 10.32 8.92 -8.96
N GLY A 29 9.83 9.67 -9.94
CA GLY A 29 10.56 10.75 -10.62
C GLY A 29 11.12 10.37 -11.97
N LYS A 30 11.40 11.41 -12.76
CA LYS A 30 11.82 11.27 -14.16
C LYS A 30 13.26 10.80 -14.36
N ASP A 31 14.04 10.75 -13.27
CA ASP A 31 15.45 10.36 -13.29
C ASP A 31 15.75 9.10 -12.47
N GLN A 32 14.73 8.46 -11.88
CA GLN A 32 14.89 7.29 -11.02
C GLN A 32 14.66 5.99 -11.83
N PRO A 33 15.71 5.17 -12.07
CA PRO A 33 15.52 3.86 -12.71
C PRO A 33 14.75 2.91 -11.79
N ILE A 34 13.95 2.02 -12.37
CA ILE A 34 13.02 1.13 -11.66
C ILE A 34 13.23 -0.33 -12.11
N ILE A 35 13.17 -1.25 -11.15
CA ILE A 35 12.94 -2.69 -11.37
C ILE A 35 11.54 -2.99 -10.83
N LEU A 36 10.66 -3.52 -11.68
CA LEU A 36 9.32 -3.94 -11.26
C LEU A 36 9.33 -5.41 -10.87
N VAL A 37 8.86 -5.72 -9.67
CA VAL A 37 8.52 -7.07 -9.25
C VAL A 37 7.00 -7.19 -9.24
N LEU A 38 6.47 -8.11 -10.03
CA LEU A 38 5.03 -8.28 -10.21
C LEU A 38 4.60 -9.57 -9.53
N LEU A 39 3.78 -9.46 -8.49
CA LEU A 39 3.27 -10.60 -7.73
C LEU A 39 1.79 -10.79 -8.02
N ASP A 40 1.41 -12.01 -8.41
CA ASP A 40 0.02 -12.43 -8.49
C ASP A 40 -0.14 -13.91 -8.11
N ILE A 41 -1.36 -14.41 -8.05
CA ILE A 41 -1.62 -15.81 -7.74
C ILE A 41 -1.28 -16.71 -8.93
N ALA A 42 -0.89 -17.96 -8.67
CA ALA A 42 -0.50 -18.92 -9.72
C ALA A 42 -1.48 -19.03 -10.91
N PRO A 43 -2.82 -19.01 -10.74
CA PRO A 43 -3.77 -19.01 -11.85
C PRO A 43 -3.69 -17.80 -12.78
N MET A 44 -3.15 -16.67 -12.32
CA MET A 44 -3.03 -15.42 -13.08
C MET A 44 -1.70 -15.29 -13.80
N MET A 45 -0.78 -16.25 -13.68
CA MET A 45 0.56 -16.15 -14.27
C MET A 45 0.56 -16.01 -15.79
N GLU A 46 -0.42 -16.60 -16.49
CA GLU A 46 -0.56 -16.40 -17.94
C GLU A 46 -0.87 -14.94 -18.28
N VAL A 47 -1.81 -14.32 -17.56
CA VAL A 47 -2.15 -12.90 -17.72
C VAL A 47 -0.97 -12.02 -17.32
N LEU A 48 -0.31 -12.35 -16.21
CA LEU A 48 0.85 -11.62 -15.70
C LEU A 48 2.00 -11.60 -16.71
N ASN A 49 2.26 -12.72 -17.38
CA ASN A 49 3.26 -12.78 -18.45
C ASN A 49 2.87 -11.87 -19.64
N GLY A 50 1.58 -11.75 -19.95
CA GLY A 50 1.09 -10.76 -20.92
C GLY A 50 1.46 -9.33 -20.51
N VAL A 51 1.23 -8.96 -19.26
CA VAL A 51 1.60 -7.64 -18.72
C VAL A 51 3.12 -7.40 -18.80
N VAL A 52 3.94 -8.42 -18.53
CA VAL A 52 5.41 -8.34 -18.67
C VAL A 52 5.81 -8.06 -20.13
N MET A 53 5.18 -8.75 -21.09
CA MET A 53 5.44 -8.52 -22.51
C MET A 53 5.12 -7.08 -22.90
N GLU A 54 3.95 -6.58 -22.51
CA GLU A 54 3.54 -5.21 -22.82
C GLU A 54 4.48 -4.16 -22.21
N LEU A 55 4.88 -4.31 -20.96
CA LEU A 55 5.83 -3.40 -20.30
C LEU A 55 7.20 -3.40 -20.98
N THR A 56 7.65 -4.57 -21.44
CA THR A 56 8.94 -4.72 -22.16
C THR A 56 8.87 -4.07 -23.54
N ASP A 57 7.75 -4.22 -24.24
CA ASP A 57 7.54 -3.65 -25.58
C ASP A 57 7.42 -2.12 -25.57
N CYS A 58 6.97 -1.54 -24.45
CA CYS A 58 6.79 -0.09 -24.31
C CYS A 58 8.10 0.74 -24.31
N SER A 59 9.28 0.10 -24.32
CA SER A 59 10.58 0.78 -24.39
C SER A 59 10.74 1.92 -23.37
N LEU A 60 10.31 1.70 -22.13
CA LEU A 60 10.30 2.70 -21.07
C LEU A 60 11.74 2.93 -20.56
N PRO A 61 12.33 4.14 -20.72
CA PRO A 61 13.75 4.35 -20.44
C PRO A 61 14.17 4.10 -18.98
N LEU A 62 13.25 4.28 -18.05
CA LEU A 62 13.49 4.09 -16.62
C LEU A 62 13.32 2.64 -16.19
N LEU A 63 12.57 1.83 -16.94
CA LEU A 63 12.29 0.44 -16.58
C LEU A 63 13.45 -0.46 -17.00
N GLN A 64 14.23 -0.91 -16.02
CA GLN A 64 15.42 -1.72 -16.26
C GLN A 64 15.08 -3.20 -16.38
N GLN A 65 14.09 -3.67 -15.60
CA GLN A 65 13.73 -5.08 -15.54
C GLN A 65 12.30 -5.23 -15.01
N VAL A 66 11.62 -6.29 -15.47
CA VAL A 66 10.34 -6.75 -14.93
C VAL A 66 10.49 -8.21 -14.49
N ILE A 67 10.10 -8.52 -13.25
CA ILE A 67 10.24 -9.83 -12.63
C ILE A 67 8.85 -10.33 -12.23
N PRO A 68 8.22 -11.24 -12.99
CA PRO A 68 6.98 -11.86 -12.56
C PRO A 68 7.23 -12.95 -11.51
N SER A 69 6.35 -13.05 -10.53
CA SER A 69 6.37 -14.11 -9.52
C SER A 69 4.95 -14.48 -9.08
N CYS A 70 4.78 -15.75 -8.70
CA CYS A 70 3.64 -16.21 -7.89
C CYS A 70 4.05 -16.71 -6.50
N ASP A 71 5.34 -16.58 -6.16
CA ASP A 71 5.88 -16.87 -4.85
C ASP A 71 6.11 -15.55 -4.09
N GLU A 72 5.45 -15.42 -2.94
CA GLU A 72 5.53 -14.22 -2.12
C GLU A 72 6.94 -14.04 -1.53
N MET A 73 7.58 -15.11 -1.04
CA MET A 73 8.90 -15.01 -0.42
C MET A 73 9.96 -14.55 -1.42
N GLU A 74 9.88 -15.01 -2.67
CA GLU A 74 10.76 -14.54 -3.73
C GLU A 74 10.45 -13.11 -4.18
N ALA A 75 9.16 -12.76 -4.27
CA ALA A 75 8.72 -11.45 -4.74
C ALA A 75 9.06 -10.32 -3.75
N PHE A 76 8.94 -10.56 -2.45
CA PHE A 76 9.25 -9.58 -1.40
C PHE A 76 10.75 -9.48 -1.09
N LYS A 77 11.59 -10.33 -1.70
CA LYS A 77 13.01 -10.32 -1.40
C LYS A 77 13.72 -9.07 -1.95
N ASP A 78 14.41 -8.36 -1.05
CA ASP A 78 15.25 -7.19 -1.34
C ASP A 78 14.49 -6.08 -2.08
N VAL A 79 13.19 -5.90 -1.80
CA VAL A 79 12.37 -4.83 -2.40
C VAL A 79 12.54 -3.55 -1.59
N ASP A 80 12.65 -2.42 -2.28
CA ASP A 80 12.75 -1.10 -1.64
C ASP A 80 11.36 -0.54 -1.30
N VAL A 81 10.36 -0.90 -2.12
CA VAL A 81 8.99 -0.40 -2.00
C VAL A 81 8.00 -1.51 -2.36
N ALA A 82 6.98 -1.71 -1.53
CA ALA A 82 5.88 -2.63 -1.81
C ALA A 82 4.54 -1.89 -1.95
N MET A 83 3.87 -2.05 -3.09
CA MET A 83 2.54 -1.53 -3.39
C MET A 83 1.52 -2.67 -3.34
N LEU A 84 0.74 -2.74 -2.25
CA LEU A 84 -0.24 -3.81 -2.05
C LEU A 84 -1.58 -3.46 -2.69
N VAL A 85 -1.77 -3.87 -3.94
CA VAL A 85 -3.01 -3.60 -4.70
C VAL A 85 -3.94 -4.82 -4.71
N GLY A 86 -3.39 -6.02 -4.50
CA GLY A 86 -4.15 -7.27 -4.48
C GLY A 86 -5.05 -7.38 -3.24
N ALA A 87 -6.36 -7.26 -3.44
CA ALA A 87 -7.39 -7.57 -2.45
C ALA A 87 -8.52 -8.39 -3.08
N MET A 88 -9.23 -9.17 -2.27
CA MET A 88 -10.40 -9.89 -2.76
C MET A 88 -11.54 -8.89 -3.03
N PRO A 89 -12.05 -8.79 -4.27
CA PRO A 89 -13.17 -7.91 -4.55
C PRO A 89 -14.42 -8.47 -3.86
N ARG A 90 -15.22 -7.56 -3.28
CA ARG A 90 -16.49 -7.92 -2.66
C ARG A 90 -17.41 -8.57 -3.69
N ARG A 91 -17.90 -9.78 -3.41
CA ARG A 91 -18.88 -10.47 -4.25
C ARG A 91 -20.29 -10.27 -3.71
N GLU A 92 -21.28 -10.45 -4.59
CA GLU A 92 -22.69 -10.41 -4.22
C GLU A 92 -22.99 -11.44 -3.12
N GLY A 93 -23.67 -11.01 -2.05
CA GLY A 93 -23.96 -11.84 -0.88
C GLY A 93 -22.88 -11.87 0.21
N MET A 94 -21.70 -11.26 0.00
CA MET A 94 -20.70 -11.14 1.08
C MET A 94 -21.04 -10.01 2.06
N GLU A 95 -21.01 -10.33 3.36
CA GLU A 95 -21.03 -9.34 4.43
C GLU A 95 -19.63 -8.74 4.66
N ARG A 96 -19.55 -7.62 5.38
CA ARG A 96 -18.27 -6.92 5.68
C ARG A 96 -17.29 -7.84 6.41
N LYS A 97 -17.80 -8.69 7.32
CA LYS A 97 -17.00 -9.67 8.07
C LYS A 97 -16.34 -10.73 7.18
N ASP A 98 -17.05 -11.19 6.15
CA ASP A 98 -16.55 -12.24 5.25
C ASP A 98 -15.44 -11.68 4.35
N LEU A 99 -15.62 -10.43 3.91
CA LEU A 99 -14.62 -9.70 3.15
C LEU A 99 -13.35 -9.46 3.98
N LEU A 100 -13.51 -9.05 5.24
CA LEU A 100 -12.38 -8.85 6.16
C LEU A 100 -11.64 -10.17 6.40
N ALA A 101 -12.34 -11.26 6.73
CA ALA A 101 -11.72 -12.56 6.97
C ALA A 101 -10.96 -13.11 5.75
N ALA A 102 -11.47 -12.91 4.54
CA ALA A 102 -10.77 -13.30 3.32
C ALA A 102 -9.51 -12.46 3.07
N ASN A 103 -9.60 -11.14 3.25
CA ASN A 103 -8.47 -10.23 3.05
C ASN A 103 -7.41 -10.37 4.16
N VAL A 104 -7.79 -10.70 5.40
CA VAL A 104 -6.86 -10.98 6.50
C VAL A 104 -5.88 -12.10 6.12
N LYS A 105 -6.32 -13.15 5.42
CA LYS A 105 -5.41 -14.23 4.99
C LYS A 105 -4.37 -13.75 3.98
N ILE A 106 -4.79 -12.90 3.03
CA ILE A 106 -3.92 -12.29 2.03
C ILE A 106 -2.92 -11.33 2.69
N PHE A 107 -3.41 -10.47 3.58
CA PHE A 107 -2.58 -9.48 4.25
C PHE A 107 -1.74 -10.05 5.40
N LYS A 108 -2.07 -11.23 5.95
CA LYS A 108 -1.23 -11.93 6.94
C LYS A 108 0.03 -12.48 6.28
N SER A 109 -0.10 -13.10 5.10
CA SER A 109 1.06 -13.60 4.36
C SER A 109 1.91 -12.46 3.79
N GLN A 110 1.27 -11.45 3.17
CA GLN A 110 1.95 -10.24 2.71
C GLN A 110 2.57 -9.45 3.87
N GLY A 111 1.87 -9.26 4.99
CA GLY A 111 2.35 -8.54 6.16
C GLY A 111 3.56 -9.21 6.84
N GLN A 112 3.64 -10.55 6.81
CA GLN A 112 4.83 -11.27 7.28
C GLN A 112 6.05 -11.05 6.37
N ALA A 113 5.79 -10.77 5.09
CA ALA A 113 6.80 -10.41 4.10
C ALA A 113 7.12 -8.89 4.11
N ILE A 114 6.21 -8.06 4.66
CA ILE A 114 6.36 -6.60 4.84
C ILE A 114 6.86 -6.33 6.26
N VAL A 115 8.08 -6.78 6.52
CA VAL A 115 8.92 -6.09 7.48
C VAL A 115 9.86 -5.22 6.67
N ASP A 116 9.58 -3.91 6.79
CA ASP A 116 10.21 -2.75 6.16
C ASP A 116 9.68 -2.27 4.79
N HIS A 117 9.38 -0.96 4.83
CA HIS A 117 9.24 0.03 3.75
C HIS A 117 7.86 0.22 3.11
N VAL A 118 7.26 1.38 3.44
CA VAL A 118 6.01 1.90 2.87
C VAL A 118 6.23 3.29 2.30
N HIS A 119 6.47 3.30 0.99
CA HIS A 119 5.87 4.06 -0.11
C HIS A 119 5.61 5.59 -0.05
N ASP A 120 5.30 6.25 1.06
CA ASP A 120 4.92 7.69 1.00
C ASP A 120 6.07 8.67 1.31
N TRP A 121 7.26 8.15 1.12
CA TRP A 121 8.54 8.64 1.62
C TRP A 121 9.33 9.45 0.58
N TRP A 122 9.14 9.17 -0.72
CA TRP A 122 10.22 9.40 -1.69
C TRP A 122 10.52 10.87 -2.06
N PHE A 123 9.52 11.76 -2.05
CA PHE A 123 9.71 13.14 -2.54
C PHE A 123 9.62 14.26 -1.51
N GLY A 124 9.18 13.94 -0.29
CA GLY A 124 8.72 14.96 0.63
C GLY A 124 7.53 15.75 0.07
N VAL A 125 6.93 16.58 0.90
CA VAL A 125 5.94 17.58 0.47
C VAL A 125 6.60 18.96 0.55
N PRO A 126 6.25 19.93 -0.31
CA PRO A 126 6.78 21.29 -0.22
C PRO A 126 6.74 21.83 1.20
N GLU A 127 7.77 22.56 1.62
CA GLU A 127 7.87 23.11 2.97
C GLU A 127 6.59 23.90 3.31
N GLY A 128 5.93 23.55 4.42
CA GLY A 128 4.63 24.12 4.84
C GLY A 128 3.38 23.35 4.42
N SER A 129 3.45 22.40 3.46
CA SER A 129 2.29 21.61 3.02
C SER A 129 2.05 20.35 3.88
N MET A 130 0.84 19.79 3.80
CA MET A 130 0.42 18.59 4.52
C MET A 130 -0.39 17.67 3.61
N VAL A 131 -0.35 16.37 3.88
CA VAL A 131 -1.13 15.35 3.17
C VAL A 131 -1.84 14.45 4.18
N SER A 132 -2.89 13.76 3.75
CA SER A 132 -3.55 12.75 4.58
C SER A 132 -2.92 11.38 4.32
N MET A 133 -2.45 10.72 5.38
CA MET A 133 -1.89 9.37 5.30
C MET A 133 -2.43 8.51 6.43
N ALA A 134 -2.80 7.27 6.10
CA ALA A 134 -3.15 6.25 7.08
C ALA A 134 -1.87 5.67 7.68
N VAL A 135 -1.56 6.05 8.92
CA VAL A 135 -0.35 5.65 9.63
C VAL A 135 -0.70 5.09 11.01
N PRO A 136 0.16 4.25 11.63
CA PRO A 136 -0.04 3.83 13.01
C PRO A 136 -0.11 5.04 13.94
N SER A 137 -1.21 5.18 14.68
CA SER A 137 -1.39 6.25 15.65
C SER A 137 -0.32 6.22 16.74
N ASP A 138 0.26 7.38 17.06
CA ASP A 138 1.14 7.60 18.22
C ASP A 138 0.36 8.14 19.46
N GLY A 139 -0.98 8.04 19.44
CA GLY A 139 -1.86 8.64 20.45
C GLY A 139 -2.33 10.06 20.08
N SER A 140 -1.83 10.64 18.98
CA SER A 140 -2.23 11.97 18.52
C SER A 140 -3.75 12.09 18.38
N TYR A 141 -4.27 13.25 18.77
CA TYR A 141 -5.70 13.57 18.73
C TYR A 141 -6.60 12.59 19.51
N GLY A 142 -6.06 11.87 20.49
CA GLY A 142 -6.81 10.90 21.30
C GLY A 142 -7.21 9.62 20.55
N ILE A 143 -6.59 9.36 19.39
CA ILE A 143 -6.79 8.12 18.65
C ILE A 143 -5.94 7.00 19.28
N GLU A 144 -6.53 5.83 19.50
CA GLU A 144 -5.85 4.68 20.14
C GLU A 144 -4.51 4.35 19.48
N GLU A 145 -3.44 4.22 20.30
CA GLU A 145 -2.08 3.94 19.83
C GLU A 145 -2.03 2.62 19.04
N GLY A 146 -1.28 2.61 17.93
CA GLY A 146 -1.15 1.46 17.04
C GLY A 146 -2.34 1.22 16.10
N LEU A 147 -3.46 1.96 16.23
CA LEU A 147 -4.53 1.94 15.24
C LEU A 147 -4.07 2.64 13.96
N VAL A 148 -4.19 1.98 12.80
CA VAL A 148 -3.94 2.63 11.51
C VAL A 148 -5.09 3.59 11.22
N TYR A 149 -4.80 4.89 11.26
CA TYR A 149 -5.79 5.96 11.12
C TYR A 149 -5.25 7.05 10.20
N SER A 150 -6.12 7.70 9.44
CA SER A 150 -5.73 8.77 8.51
C SER A 150 -5.45 10.07 9.27
N PHE A 151 -4.19 10.51 9.28
CA PHE A 151 -3.76 11.75 9.92
C PHE A 151 -3.28 12.78 8.89
N PRO A 152 -3.38 14.08 9.21
CA PRO A 152 -2.58 15.08 8.53
C PRO A 152 -1.11 14.89 8.90
N VAL A 153 -0.29 14.61 7.91
CA VAL A 153 1.15 14.39 8.10
C VAL A 153 1.97 15.36 7.25
N ARG A 154 3.19 15.62 7.72
CA ARG A 154 4.25 16.26 6.94
C ARG A 154 5.30 15.22 6.63
N THR A 155 5.59 15.02 5.35
CA THR A 155 6.71 14.18 4.92
C THR A 155 7.98 15.02 4.78
N LYS A 156 9.12 14.43 5.12
CA LYS A 156 10.43 15.09 5.20
C LYS A 156 11.32 14.62 4.04
N PRO A 157 12.37 15.40 3.67
CA PRO A 157 13.30 15.02 2.61
C PRO A 157 14.14 13.76 2.91
N ASP A 158 14.32 13.41 4.19
CA ASP A 158 14.96 12.16 4.63
C ASP A 158 14.01 10.96 4.59
N HIS A 159 12.96 11.12 3.80
CA HIS A 159 11.87 10.23 3.62
C HIS A 159 10.90 10.20 4.80
N THR A 160 11.31 10.33 6.07
CA THR A 160 10.44 10.25 7.27
C THR A 160 9.15 11.10 7.23
N TYR A 161 8.12 10.70 7.98
CA TYR A 161 6.92 11.52 8.18
C TYR A 161 6.76 11.90 9.64
N GLU A 162 6.00 12.97 9.89
CA GLU A 162 5.51 13.34 11.22
C GLU A 162 4.02 13.64 11.16
N ILE A 163 3.27 13.10 12.13
CA ILE A 163 1.88 13.52 12.35
C ILE A 163 1.91 14.97 12.80
N ILE A 164 1.17 15.84 12.10
CA ILE A 164 1.02 17.23 12.50
C ILE A 164 0.23 17.23 13.80
N LYS A 165 0.77 17.89 14.82
CA LYS A 165 0.15 18.03 16.14
C LYS A 165 -0.58 19.36 16.23
N ASP A 166 -1.50 19.47 17.20
CA ASP A 166 -2.11 20.72 17.63
C ASP A 166 -3.02 21.44 16.62
N LEU A 167 -3.59 20.73 15.64
CA LEU A 167 -4.69 21.29 14.85
C LEU A 167 -5.95 21.46 15.73
N PRO A 168 -6.64 22.60 15.65
CA PRO A 168 -7.89 22.80 16.38
C PRO A 168 -8.95 21.83 15.86
N ILE A 169 -9.56 21.09 16.78
CA ILE A 169 -10.66 20.18 16.50
C ILE A 169 -11.91 20.78 17.13
N ASP A 170 -12.89 21.11 16.28
CA ASP A 170 -14.22 21.49 16.75
C ASP A 170 -15.07 20.27 17.13
N ASP A 171 -16.17 20.51 17.84
CA ASP A 171 -17.03 19.44 18.36
C ASP A 171 -17.58 18.53 17.23
N PHE A 172 -17.89 19.13 16.07
CA PHE A 172 -18.36 18.39 14.90
C PHE A 172 -17.30 17.42 14.36
N SER A 173 -16.06 17.90 14.21
CA SER A 173 -14.94 17.10 13.74
C SER A 173 -14.60 16.01 14.74
N ARG A 174 -14.63 16.31 16.04
CA ARG A 174 -14.40 15.34 17.10
C ARG A 174 -15.39 14.18 17.04
N GLU A 175 -16.68 14.49 16.91
CA GLU A 175 -17.74 13.48 16.81
C GLU A 175 -17.50 12.53 15.63
N LYS A 176 -17.13 13.07 14.46
CA LYS A 176 -16.83 12.25 13.27
C LYS A 176 -15.59 11.39 13.45
N MET A 177 -14.53 11.95 14.03
CA MET A 177 -13.32 11.21 14.32
C MET A 177 -13.58 10.06 15.30
N ASP A 178 -14.43 10.25 16.31
CA ASP A 178 -14.79 9.19 17.27
C ASP A 178 -15.59 8.06 16.63
N ILE A 179 -16.52 8.39 15.73
CA ILE A 179 -17.28 7.40 14.96
C ILE A 179 -16.33 6.55 14.12
N THR A 180 -15.43 7.20 13.35
CA THR A 180 -14.46 6.49 12.51
C THR A 180 -13.49 5.66 13.35
N MET A 181 -12.99 6.19 14.46
CA MET A 181 -12.12 5.45 15.38
C MET A 181 -12.83 4.18 15.88
N LYS A 182 -14.09 4.29 16.30
CA LYS A 182 -14.86 3.13 16.77
C LYS A 182 -15.02 2.07 15.67
N GLU A 183 -15.35 2.48 14.45
CA GLU A 183 -15.45 1.56 13.32
C GLU A 183 -14.13 0.81 13.07
N LEU A 184 -13.00 1.53 13.09
CA LEU A 184 -11.67 0.94 12.87
C LEU A 184 -11.26 0.02 14.02
N VAL A 185 -11.62 0.33 15.27
CA VAL A 185 -11.38 -0.57 16.41
C VAL A 185 -12.20 -1.85 16.28
N ASP A 186 -13.47 -1.75 15.87
CA ASP A 186 -14.31 -2.91 15.62
C ASP A 186 -13.74 -3.77 14.49
N GLU A 187 -13.27 -3.16 13.40
CA GLU A 187 -12.59 -3.88 12.30
C GLU A 187 -11.29 -4.54 12.75
N LYS A 188 -10.45 -3.84 13.54
CA LYS A 188 -9.23 -4.40 14.13
C LYS A 188 -9.56 -5.64 14.94
N ASN A 189 -10.56 -5.57 15.81
CA ASN A 189 -10.95 -6.68 16.67
C ASN A 189 -11.47 -7.88 15.86
N MET A 190 -12.28 -7.63 14.83
CA MET A 190 -12.74 -8.68 13.92
C MET A 190 -11.55 -9.33 13.19
N ALA A 191 -10.65 -8.54 12.62
CA ALA A 191 -9.47 -9.03 11.92
C ALA A 191 -8.55 -9.86 12.84
N MET A 192 -8.29 -9.36 14.06
CA MET A 192 -7.46 -10.06 15.05
C MET A 192 -8.07 -11.40 15.46
N SER A 193 -9.39 -11.48 15.62
CA SER A 193 -10.06 -12.74 15.91
C SER A 193 -9.90 -13.76 14.78
N ALA A 194 -9.92 -13.32 13.52
CA ALA A 194 -9.71 -14.19 12.36
C ALA A 194 -8.24 -14.62 12.15
N CYS A 195 -7.28 -13.93 12.78
CA CYS A 195 -5.85 -14.27 12.72
C CYS A 195 -5.41 -15.37 13.69
N GLN A 196 -6.21 -15.64 14.74
CA GLN A 196 -5.90 -16.59 15.81
C GLN A 196 -6.22 -18.05 15.44
N ASP A 197 -6.92 -18.26 14.32
CA ASP A 197 -7.11 -19.56 13.65
C ASP A 197 -5.98 -19.84 12.62
#